data_AF-A0A7J0E388-F1
#
_entry.id   AF-A0A7J0E388-F1
#
_cell.length_a   1.000
_cell.length_b   1.000
_cell.length_c   1.000
_cell.angle_alpha   90.00
_cell.angle_beta   90.00
_cell.angle_gamma   90.00
#
_symmetry.space_group_name_H-M   'P 1'
#
loop_
_entity.id
_entity.type
_entity.pdbx_description
1 polymer ?
#
loop_
_entity_poly.entity_id
_entity_poly.type
_entity_poly.pdbx_seq_one_letter_code
_entity_poly.pdbx_strand_id
1 'polypeptide(L)'
;MGFVLRWKCSWSLVATVASIVAIVSNACISINESTKGGKDNVLNLDARFPADLHRAVVYRGAPWKSEIGRWLSGCNPITTTIKVVENIGGKSCKRDCSGQGICNYDIGEGCSEKLHLDCNYPGSKDQPYGHRVVSICPAYCDTTRAMCFCGEGTKYPNRPVAEDCGFIMNLPSGPDGPKLSDWTKADLDNIFTTNGSRPGWCNVDPAEAYALKCTCINQCSGHGHCRGGFCQCDNGWYGIDCSIPSVLSSIREWPQWLRPAQISVPDSALHVGNLVNLNAVLEKKRPLVYVYDLPPEFGSHLLEGRHFKFECVNRIYDDRNATLWTDQLYGSQMAFYESILASPHRTLNGEEADFFFVPVLDACIITRADDAPHLSMEKHKGLRSSLTLEFYKRAYDHIVEQYPFWNRSSGRDHIWSFSWDEGACYAPKEIWNSMMLVHWGNTNSKHNHSTTAYWADNWDNISSERRGNHPCFDPDKDLVLPAWKRPDVNSLSLKLWARPLEKRKTLFLLQWKSRTGL
;
A
#
# COMPACT_ATOMS: atom_id res chain seq x y z
N MET A 1 12.51 -18.18 44.11
CA MET A 1 13.24 -19.45 44.01
C MET A 1 12.53 -20.28 42.95
N GLY A 2 13.00 -20.48 41.72
CA GLY A 2 14.28 -20.16 41.10
C GLY A 2 14.13 -19.72 39.64
N PHE A 3 15.25 -19.23 39.11
CA PHE A 3 15.47 -18.78 37.74
C PHE A 3 15.33 -19.92 36.71
N VAL A 4 14.74 -19.63 35.55
CA VAL A 4 15.18 -20.19 34.26
C VAL A 4 15.33 -19.04 33.26
N LEU A 5 16.53 -18.94 32.69
CA LEU A 5 16.98 -17.93 31.75
C LEU A 5 16.35 -18.05 30.34
N ARG A 6 16.20 -16.88 29.70
CA ARG A 6 16.38 -16.53 28.27
C ARG A 6 15.86 -17.49 27.20
N TRP A 7 14.99 -16.99 26.31
CA TRP A 7 15.25 -16.92 24.86
C TRP A 7 14.64 -15.65 24.25
N LYS A 8 15.49 -14.82 23.64
CA LYS A 8 15.13 -13.76 22.68
C LYS A 8 14.71 -14.44 21.38
N CYS A 9 13.65 -13.96 20.73
CA CYS A 9 13.44 -14.15 19.29
C CYS A 9 12.42 -13.13 18.76
N SER A 10 12.94 -12.09 18.11
CA SER A 10 12.22 -11.14 17.26
C SER A 10 11.84 -11.86 15.97
N TRP A 11 10.56 -11.89 15.58
CA TRP A 11 10.14 -12.36 14.26
C TRP A 11 8.93 -11.57 13.77
N SER A 12 9.23 -10.45 13.10
CA SER A 12 8.34 -9.69 12.22
C SER A 12 8.40 -10.25 10.80
N LEU A 13 7.32 -10.08 10.02
CA LEU A 13 7.21 -10.31 8.56
C LEU A 13 7.11 -11.74 8.00
N VAL A 14 7.63 -12.76 8.69
CA VAL A 14 7.70 -14.14 8.13
C VAL A 14 6.31 -14.79 7.91
N ALA A 15 5.29 -14.44 8.69
CA ALA A 15 3.97 -15.07 8.60
C ALA A 15 3.15 -14.61 7.37
N THR A 16 3.32 -13.35 6.98
CA THR A 16 2.66 -12.77 5.79
C THR A 16 3.28 -13.32 4.52
N VAL A 17 4.61 -13.48 4.52
CA VAL A 17 5.33 -14.10 3.40
C VAL A 17 5.07 -15.60 3.31
N ALA A 18 5.03 -16.33 4.45
CA ALA A 18 4.69 -17.76 4.48
C ALA A 18 3.31 -18.08 3.87
N SER A 19 2.43 -17.09 3.79
CA SER A 19 1.08 -17.23 3.22
C SER A 19 1.04 -16.97 1.70
N ILE A 20 1.95 -16.14 1.17
CA ILE A 20 2.18 -16.00 -0.28
C ILE A 20 2.80 -17.28 -0.86
N VAL A 21 3.65 -17.98 -0.08
CA VAL A 21 4.24 -19.27 -0.51
C VAL A 21 3.21 -20.41 -0.56
N ALA A 22 2.04 -20.26 0.09
CA ALA A 22 1.10 -21.36 0.26
C ALA A 22 0.37 -21.80 -1.01
N ILE A 23 0.47 -21.07 -2.15
CA ILE A 23 -0.36 -21.36 -3.34
C ILE A 23 0.43 -21.82 -4.58
N VAL A 24 1.67 -21.41 -4.91
CA VAL A 24 2.34 -21.99 -6.10
C VAL A 24 3.87 -22.07 -6.00
N SER A 25 4.39 -23.27 -5.75
CA SER A 25 5.61 -23.77 -6.39
C SER A 25 5.60 -25.28 -6.36
N ASN A 26 5.61 -25.86 -7.55
CA ASN A 26 5.91 -27.28 -7.79
C ASN A 26 7.42 -27.58 -7.56
N ALA A 27 8.04 -26.91 -6.59
CA ALA A 27 9.48 -26.94 -6.35
C ALA A 27 9.79 -26.84 -4.85
N CYS A 28 9.47 -27.90 -4.11
CA CYS A 28 10.34 -28.31 -2.99
C CYS A 28 11.37 -29.38 -3.47
N ILE A 29 11.69 -29.38 -4.78
CA ILE A 29 12.80 -30.12 -5.40
C ILE A 29 13.56 -29.14 -6.30
N SER A 30 14.88 -29.05 -6.08
CA SER A 30 15.82 -28.31 -6.93
C SER A 30 15.67 -28.76 -8.39
N ILE A 31 15.38 -27.82 -9.29
CA ILE A 31 15.67 -28.01 -10.71
C ILE A 31 17.01 -27.32 -10.97
N ASN A 32 18.00 -28.17 -11.29
CA ASN A 32 19.34 -27.89 -11.83
C ASN A 32 20.50 -27.66 -10.84
N GLU A 33 21.10 -28.77 -10.40
CA GLU A 33 22.54 -28.92 -10.56
C GLU A 33 22.84 -30.15 -11.43
N SER A 34 23.63 -29.92 -12.46
CA SER A 34 24.20 -30.92 -13.34
C SER A 34 25.15 -31.84 -12.54
N THR A 35 24.65 -33.00 -12.11
CA THR A 35 25.51 -34.14 -11.79
C THR A 35 24.94 -35.42 -12.40
N LYS A 36 25.66 -35.96 -13.38
CA LYS A 36 25.46 -37.30 -13.92
C LYS A 36 25.43 -38.33 -12.79
N GLY A 37 24.34 -39.11 -12.73
CA GLY A 37 24.31 -40.45 -12.12
C GLY A 37 24.05 -40.49 -10.61
N GLY A 38 22.79 -40.74 -10.22
CA GLY A 38 22.41 -41.17 -8.88
C GLY A 38 20.90 -41.25 -8.71
N LYS A 39 20.36 -42.43 -8.38
CA LYS A 39 18.93 -42.69 -8.19
C LYS A 39 18.35 -41.90 -7.00
N ASP A 40 17.19 -41.30 -7.25
CA ASP A 40 16.08 -40.94 -6.36
C ASP A 40 16.32 -40.82 -4.85
N ASN A 41 16.11 -39.61 -4.34
CA ASN A 41 15.56 -39.38 -3.00
C ASN A 41 14.44 -38.31 -3.11
N VAL A 42 13.34 -38.67 -3.78
CA VAL A 42 12.07 -37.94 -3.63
C VAL A 42 11.54 -38.23 -2.23
N LEU A 43 11.63 -37.24 -1.34
CA LEU A 43 11.10 -37.32 0.02
C LEU A 43 9.58 -37.58 -0.03
N ASN A 44 9.14 -38.76 0.41
CA ASN A 44 7.72 -39.10 0.51
C ASN A 44 7.07 -38.32 1.68
N LEU A 45 6.55 -37.12 1.36
CA LEU A 45 5.90 -36.22 2.32
C LEU A 45 4.62 -36.81 2.90
N ASP A 46 3.95 -37.71 2.19
CA ASP A 46 2.71 -38.36 2.64
C ASP A 46 2.94 -39.32 3.80
N ALA A 47 4.07 -40.04 3.77
CA ALA A 47 4.48 -40.92 4.87
C ALA A 47 4.98 -40.12 6.09
N ARG A 48 5.62 -38.97 5.84
CA ARG A 48 6.29 -38.17 6.89
C ARG A 48 5.33 -37.23 7.63
N PHE A 49 4.33 -36.72 6.92
CA PHE A 49 3.27 -35.88 7.46
C PHE A 49 1.91 -36.47 7.06
N PRO A 50 1.50 -37.57 7.71
CA PRO A 50 0.22 -38.20 7.41
C PRO A 50 -0.91 -37.21 7.68
N ALA A 51 -1.92 -37.24 6.81
CA ALA A 51 -3.11 -36.44 7.04
C ALA A 51 -3.89 -37.06 8.20
N ASP A 52 -4.47 -36.21 9.02
CA ASP A 52 -5.46 -36.64 10.00
C ASP A 52 -6.74 -37.14 9.31
N LEU A 53 -7.69 -37.59 10.12
CA LEU A 53 -8.99 -38.10 9.67
C LEU A 53 -9.81 -37.07 8.86
N HIS A 54 -9.42 -35.79 8.87
CA HIS A 54 -10.08 -34.69 8.18
C HIS A 54 -9.30 -34.24 6.94
N ARG A 55 -8.36 -35.05 6.46
CA ARG A 55 -7.45 -34.71 5.34
C ARG A 55 -6.65 -33.44 5.61
N ALA A 56 -6.22 -33.23 6.86
CA ALA A 56 -5.44 -32.08 7.26
C ALA A 56 -4.06 -32.47 7.82
N VAL A 57 -3.07 -31.59 7.68
CA VAL A 57 -1.77 -31.72 8.34
C VAL A 57 -1.54 -30.51 9.23
N VAL A 58 -1.19 -30.75 10.49
CA VAL A 58 -0.93 -29.69 11.47
C VAL A 58 0.49 -29.17 11.31
N TYR A 59 0.61 -27.88 11.02
CA TYR A 59 1.89 -27.17 10.91
C TYR A 59 1.87 -25.91 11.78
N ARG A 60 2.89 -25.74 12.63
CA ARG A 60 3.02 -24.65 13.61
C ARG A 60 1.74 -24.39 14.42
N GLY A 61 1.07 -25.47 14.82
CA GLY A 61 -0.14 -25.41 15.66
C GLY A 61 -1.44 -25.09 14.92
N ALA A 62 -1.42 -25.00 13.58
CA ALA A 62 -2.62 -24.85 12.77
C ALA A 62 -2.78 -26.04 11.81
N PRO A 63 -3.98 -26.67 11.71
CA PRO A 63 -4.31 -27.63 10.66
C PRO A 63 -4.48 -26.94 9.30
N TRP A 64 -3.91 -27.54 8.27
CA TRP A 64 -3.97 -27.10 6.87
C TRP A 64 -4.51 -28.23 5.99
N LYS A 65 -5.10 -27.93 4.80
CA LYS A 65 -5.41 -28.96 3.78
C LYS A 65 -4.17 -29.85 3.60
N SER A 66 -4.34 -31.17 3.48
CA SER A 66 -3.23 -32.13 3.55
C SER A 66 -2.08 -31.80 2.60
N GLU A 67 -2.40 -31.35 1.39
CA GLU A 67 -1.42 -30.91 0.39
C GLU A 67 -0.61 -29.70 0.91
N ILE A 68 -1.29 -28.64 1.36
CA ILE A 68 -0.69 -27.41 1.88
C ILE A 68 0.08 -27.69 3.19
N GLY A 69 -0.46 -28.50 4.09
CA GLY A 69 0.17 -28.77 5.39
C GLY A 69 1.38 -29.70 5.30
N ARG A 70 1.36 -30.70 4.40
CA ARG A 70 2.54 -31.51 4.05
C ARG A 70 3.61 -30.63 3.42
N TRP A 71 3.20 -29.75 2.53
CA TRP A 71 4.09 -28.78 1.90
C TRP A 71 4.70 -27.83 2.95
N LEU A 72 3.92 -27.17 3.79
CA LEU A 72 4.40 -26.30 4.87
C LEU A 72 5.33 -27.03 5.86
N SER A 73 5.01 -28.28 6.20
CA SER A 73 5.81 -29.10 7.13
C SER A 73 7.08 -29.65 6.48
N GLY A 74 7.03 -29.97 5.19
CA GLY A 74 8.16 -30.43 4.38
C GLY A 74 9.11 -29.31 3.96
N CYS A 75 8.58 -28.09 3.80
CA CYS A 75 9.34 -26.91 3.40
C CYS A 75 9.73 -26.02 4.61
N ASN A 76 9.53 -26.52 5.84
CA ASN A 76 10.16 -25.96 7.05
C ASN A 76 11.37 -26.83 7.46
N PRO A 77 12.58 -26.57 6.96
CA PRO A 77 13.05 -25.28 6.45
C PRO A 77 13.61 -25.34 5.02
N ILE A 78 13.11 -24.51 4.11
CA ILE A 78 13.98 -23.87 3.11
C ILE A 78 14.88 -22.90 3.90
N THR A 79 15.86 -23.47 4.61
CA THR A 79 16.88 -22.78 5.40
C THR A 79 18.00 -22.28 4.50
N THR A 80 18.06 -22.78 3.27
CA THR A 80 19.01 -22.36 2.27
C THR A 80 18.60 -20.98 1.77
N THR A 81 19.31 -19.98 2.27
CA THR A 81 19.43 -18.71 1.57
C THR A 81 19.93 -18.98 0.15
N ILE A 82 19.37 -18.27 -0.81
CA ILE A 82 19.87 -18.26 -2.18
C ILE A 82 20.68 -16.99 -2.39
N LYS A 83 21.70 -17.08 -3.24
CA LYS A 83 22.42 -15.89 -3.70
C LYS A 83 21.55 -15.19 -4.74
N VAL A 84 21.28 -13.92 -4.49
CA VAL A 84 20.48 -13.04 -5.35
C VAL A 84 21.36 -11.89 -5.79
N VAL A 85 21.23 -11.48 -7.04
CA VAL A 85 21.86 -10.28 -7.56
C VAL A 85 20.85 -9.14 -7.57
N GLU A 86 21.07 -8.15 -6.72
CA GLU A 86 20.31 -6.91 -6.71
C GLU A 86 21.01 -5.87 -7.57
N ASN A 87 20.25 -5.25 -8.48
CA ASN A 87 20.73 -4.15 -9.30
C ASN A 87 20.51 -2.84 -8.53
N ILE A 88 21.58 -2.30 -7.97
CA ILE A 88 21.60 -1.04 -7.24
C ILE A 88 21.86 0.11 -8.22
N GLY A 89 21.01 1.12 -8.19
CA GLY A 89 20.96 2.12 -9.26
C GLY A 89 19.87 1.76 -10.26
N GLY A 90 19.00 2.73 -10.52
CA GLY A 90 17.97 2.64 -11.54
C GLY A 90 18.41 3.29 -12.84
N LYS A 91 17.52 3.28 -13.83
CA LYS A 91 17.71 4.07 -15.04
C LYS A 91 17.81 5.56 -14.67
N SER A 92 18.77 6.26 -15.29
CA SER A 92 18.99 7.68 -15.02
C SER A 92 17.82 8.51 -15.52
N CYS A 93 17.15 9.21 -14.61
CA CYS A 93 16.20 10.26 -14.98
C CYS A 93 16.90 11.56 -15.36
N LYS A 94 16.29 12.31 -16.29
CA LYS A 94 16.86 13.56 -16.81
C LYS A 94 16.96 14.61 -15.69
N ARG A 95 18.20 14.94 -15.29
CA ARG A 95 18.52 15.92 -14.23
C ARG A 95 17.83 15.63 -12.88
N ASP A 96 17.59 14.36 -12.55
CA ASP A 96 16.89 13.95 -11.31
C ASP A 96 15.57 14.72 -11.09
N CYS A 97 14.82 14.86 -12.19
CA CYS A 97 13.60 15.67 -12.29
C CYS A 97 13.72 17.09 -11.71
N SER A 98 14.93 17.66 -11.75
CA SER A 98 15.28 18.98 -11.20
C SER A 98 14.85 19.16 -9.73
N GLY A 99 14.74 18.06 -8.97
CA GLY A 99 14.25 18.05 -7.59
C GLY A 99 12.75 18.36 -7.43
N GLN A 100 11.96 18.31 -8.51
CA GLN A 100 10.54 18.73 -8.54
C GLN A 100 9.59 17.64 -9.07
N GLY A 101 10.02 16.39 -9.17
CA GLY A 101 9.19 15.30 -9.70
C GLY A 101 9.58 13.92 -9.17
N ILE A 102 8.81 12.91 -9.56
CA ILE A 102 9.02 11.51 -9.18
C ILE A 102 9.55 10.77 -10.39
N CYS A 103 10.76 10.25 -10.28
CA CYS A 103 11.33 9.37 -11.28
C CYS A 103 10.90 7.93 -11.00
N ASN A 104 10.34 7.28 -12.01
CA ASN A 104 10.27 5.83 -12.08
C ASN A 104 11.66 5.31 -12.48
N TYR A 105 12.35 4.71 -11.53
CA TYR A 105 13.74 4.28 -11.70
C TYR A 105 13.86 2.93 -12.42
N ASP A 106 12.77 2.17 -12.58
CA ASP A 106 12.75 0.91 -13.31
C ASP A 106 12.75 1.15 -14.83
N ILE A 107 12.04 2.19 -15.28
CA ILE A 107 11.91 2.54 -16.70
C ILE A 107 12.61 3.84 -17.11
N GLY A 108 13.06 4.66 -16.15
CA GLY A 108 13.80 5.90 -16.41
C GLY A 108 12.91 7.07 -16.86
N GLU A 109 11.63 7.01 -16.50
CA GLU A 109 10.60 7.99 -16.87
C GLU A 109 10.09 8.74 -15.64
N GLY A 110 9.30 9.80 -15.80
CA GLY A 110 8.64 10.48 -14.67
C GLY A 110 9.05 11.93 -14.42
N CYS A 111 9.98 12.48 -15.21
CA CYS A 111 10.20 13.93 -15.23
C CYS A 111 9.18 14.63 -16.14
N SER A 112 7.90 14.47 -15.80
CA SER A 112 6.76 15.13 -16.46
C SER A 112 6.72 16.62 -16.10
N GLU A 113 5.96 17.40 -16.88
CA GLU A 113 5.63 18.78 -16.51
C GLU A 113 4.88 18.83 -15.16
N LYS A 114 4.96 19.97 -14.47
CA LYS A 114 4.18 20.18 -13.26
C LYS A 114 2.71 19.95 -13.55
N LEU A 115 2.09 19.03 -12.83
CA LEU A 115 0.67 18.76 -12.96
C LEU A 115 -0.10 19.94 -12.36
N HIS A 116 -1.05 20.45 -13.12
CA HIS A 116 -2.00 21.46 -12.64
C HIS A 116 -3.32 20.75 -12.33
N LEU A 117 -3.64 20.68 -11.04
CA LEU A 117 -4.82 20.05 -10.48
C LEU A 117 -5.73 21.12 -9.89
N ASP A 118 -6.96 21.20 -10.38
CA ASP A 118 -7.96 22.12 -9.84
C ASP A 118 -8.40 21.67 -8.44
N CYS A 119 -8.50 22.62 -7.50
CA CYS A 119 -9.02 22.37 -6.15
C CYS A 119 -10.56 22.42 -6.08
N ASN A 120 -11.21 22.98 -7.11
CA ASN A 120 -12.66 23.21 -7.17
C ASN A 120 -13.23 22.74 -8.50
N TYR A 121 -14.49 22.33 -8.49
CA TYR A 121 -15.25 22.12 -9.72
C TYR A 121 -15.62 23.46 -10.39
N PRO A 122 -15.98 23.45 -11.69
CA PRO A 122 -16.48 24.66 -12.35
C PRO A 122 -17.64 25.31 -11.57
N GLY A 123 -17.47 26.59 -11.24
CA GLY A 123 -18.44 27.36 -10.47
C GLY A 123 -19.66 27.77 -11.30
N SER A 124 -20.76 28.05 -10.60
CA SER A 124 -21.96 28.71 -11.12
C SER A 124 -22.27 29.98 -10.33
N LYS A 125 -23.28 30.76 -10.74
CA LYS A 125 -23.69 31.97 -10.01
C LYS A 125 -24.11 31.67 -8.55
N ASP A 126 -24.76 30.53 -8.33
CA ASP A 126 -25.26 30.13 -7.01
C ASP A 126 -24.21 29.31 -6.24
N GLN A 127 -23.23 28.72 -6.93
CA GLN A 127 -22.16 27.91 -6.33
C GLN A 127 -20.81 28.34 -6.92
N PRO A 128 -20.24 29.48 -6.46
CA PRO A 128 -19.03 30.05 -7.05
C PRO A 128 -17.79 29.14 -6.94
N TYR A 129 -17.78 28.24 -5.97
CA TYR A 129 -16.71 27.26 -5.74
C TYR A 129 -17.01 25.87 -6.32
N GLY A 130 -18.08 25.75 -7.13
CA GLY A 130 -18.58 24.48 -7.64
C GLY A 130 -19.43 23.72 -6.61
N HIS A 131 -19.82 22.49 -6.95
CA HIS A 131 -20.60 21.66 -6.03
C HIS A 131 -19.74 21.23 -4.83
N ARG A 132 -20.41 20.99 -3.70
CA ARG A 132 -19.75 20.67 -2.43
C ARG A 132 -18.99 19.34 -2.51
N VAL A 133 -17.70 19.39 -2.18
CA VAL A 133 -16.82 18.26 -1.86
C VAL A 133 -15.92 18.60 -0.67
N VAL A 134 -15.27 17.61 -0.06
CA VAL A 134 -14.43 17.82 1.15
C VAL A 134 -13.24 18.73 0.88
N SER A 135 -12.66 18.70 -0.33
CA SER A 135 -11.51 19.50 -0.73
C SER A 135 -11.81 20.92 -1.19
N ILE A 136 -13.09 21.33 -1.17
CA ILE A 136 -13.51 22.61 -1.72
C ILE A 136 -12.71 23.74 -1.10
N CYS A 137 -12.13 24.59 -1.95
CA CYS A 137 -11.16 25.58 -1.57
C CYS A 137 -11.70 27.00 -1.71
N PRO A 138 -12.00 27.69 -0.60
CA PRO A 138 -12.36 29.11 -0.62
C PRO A 138 -11.14 30.05 -0.53
N ALA A 139 -9.95 29.50 -0.25
CA ALA A 139 -8.72 30.25 0.01
C ALA A 139 -7.69 30.04 -1.12
N TYR A 140 -6.39 29.94 -0.80
CA TYR A 140 -5.35 29.72 -1.79
C TYR A 140 -5.33 28.25 -2.20
N CYS A 141 -5.60 27.99 -3.48
CA CYS A 141 -5.48 26.65 -4.08
C CYS A 141 -4.04 26.38 -4.51
N ASP A 142 -3.37 25.43 -3.86
CA ASP A 142 -2.14 24.85 -4.37
C ASP A 142 -2.47 23.85 -5.48
N THR A 143 -2.36 24.31 -6.73
CA THR A 143 -2.69 23.51 -7.92
C THR A 143 -1.72 22.34 -8.13
N THR A 144 -0.59 22.27 -7.42
CA THR A 144 0.30 21.12 -7.54
C THR A 144 -0.19 19.92 -6.73
N ARG A 145 -1.07 20.16 -5.74
CA ARG A 145 -1.62 19.15 -4.83
C ARG A 145 -3.14 19.05 -4.85
N ALA A 146 -3.82 19.96 -5.56
CA ALA A 146 -5.27 20.18 -5.45
C ALA A 146 -5.75 20.36 -4.00
N MET A 147 -5.01 21.14 -3.21
CA MET A 147 -5.31 21.36 -1.79
C MET A 147 -5.44 22.84 -1.45
N CYS A 148 -6.30 23.14 -0.48
CA CYS A 148 -6.53 24.49 0.00
C CYS A 148 -5.60 24.85 1.17
N PHE A 149 -4.94 25.98 1.06
CA PHE A 149 -4.01 26.51 2.05
C PHE A 149 -4.28 27.98 2.35
N CYS A 150 -3.68 28.46 3.43
CA CYS A 150 -3.73 29.87 3.82
C CYS A 150 -3.06 30.81 2.80
N GLY A 151 -2.04 30.35 2.07
CA GLY A 151 -1.41 31.13 1.01
C GLY A 151 -0.49 32.27 1.49
N GLU A 152 0.17 32.90 0.52
CA GLU A 152 1.14 33.96 0.77
C GLU A 152 0.52 35.18 1.48
N GLY A 153 1.30 35.85 2.32
CA GLY A 153 0.85 37.02 3.11
C GLY A 153 0.26 36.67 4.48
N THR A 154 0.01 35.39 4.77
CA THR A 154 -0.38 34.93 6.11
C THR A 154 0.84 34.56 6.97
N LYS A 155 0.68 34.48 8.29
CA LYS A 155 1.75 34.01 9.20
C LYS A 155 2.14 32.55 8.92
N TYR A 156 1.19 31.74 8.41
CA TYR A 156 1.40 30.32 8.09
C TYR A 156 0.87 29.95 6.69
N PRO A 157 1.59 30.30 5.61
CA PRO A 157 1.11 30.10 4.23
C PRO A 157 0.78 28.67 3.86
N ASN A 158 1.55 27.71 4.39
CA ASN A 158 1.39 26.27 4.11
C ASN A 158 0.41 25.59 5.09
N ARG A 159 -0.41 26.34 5.84
CA ARG A 159 -1.39 25.75 6.75
C ARG A 159 -2.63 25.32 5.95
N PRO A 160 -3.07 24.05 6.04
CA PRO A 160 -4.28 23.62 5.36
C PRO A 160 -5.53 24.37 5.82
N VAL A 161 -6.42 24.67 4.88
CA VAL A 161 -7.76 25.23 5.11
C VAL A 161 -8.77 24.20 4.61
N ALA A 162 -8.94 23.12 5.36
CA ALA A 162 -9.79 22.00 4.96
C ALA A 162 -11.25 22.18 5.42
N GLU A 163 -12.16 21.53 4.71
CA GLU A 163 -13.58 21.43 5.06
C GLU A 163 -14.26 22.80 5.24
N ASP A 164 -14.97 23.00 6.36
CA ASP A 164 -15.80 24.17 6.64
C ASP A 164 -15.01 25.39 7.12
N CYS A 165 -13.73 25.22 7.44
CA CYS A 165 -12.92 26.24 8.11
C CYS A 165 -12.81 27.56 7.32
N GLY A 166 -12.98 27.52 5.99
CA GLY A 166 -12.94 28.69 5.13
C GLY A 166 -14.30 29.24 4.69
N PHE A 167 -15.42 28.71 5.19
CA PHE A 167 -16.78 29.10 4.79
C PHE A 167 -17.57 29.68 5.95
N ILE A 168 -18.57 30.50 5.62
CA ILE A 168 -19.44 31.12 6.63
C ILE A 168 -20.29 30.03 7.30
N MET A 169 -20.33 30.02 8.63
CA MET A 169 -21.23 29.15 9.39
C MET A 169 -22.55 29.86 9.67
N ASN A 170 -23.65 29.32 9.14
CA ASN A 170 -24.99 29.82 9.44
C ASN A 170 -25.40 29.43 10.87
N LEU A 171 -25.99 30.38 11.59
CA LEU A 171 -26.58 30.13 12.91
C LEU A 171 -27.75 29.16 12.79
N PRO A 172 -27.91 28.25 13.76
CA PRO A 172 -29.02 27.31 13.74
C PRO A 172 -30.35 28.05 13.91
N SER A 173 -31.40 27.54 13.26
CA SER A 173 -32.75 28.10 13.33
C SER A 173 -33.42 27.93 14.70
N GLY A 174 -32.80 27.18 15.62
CA GLY A 174 -33.24 26.95 16.99
C GLY A 174 -32.06 26.68 17.94
N PRO A 175 -32.27 26.74 19.27
CA PRO A 175 -31.21 26.70 20.27
C PRO A 175 -30.36 25.42 20.29
N ASP A 176 -30.91 24.29 19.81
CA ASP A 176 -30.24 22.98 19.76
C ASP A 176 -29.93 22.50 18.32
N GLY A 177 -30.08 23.36 17.31
CA GLY A 177 -29.83 22.98 15.92
C GLY A 177 -28.33 22.91 15.58
N PRO A 178 -27.91 22.05 14.63
CA PRO A 178 -26.53 22.05 14.15
C PRO A 178 -26.23 23.34 13.38
N LYS A 179 -25.03 23.90 13.58
CA LYS A 179 -24.50 24.96 12.71
C LYS A 179 -24.22 24.35 11.33
N LEU A 180 -24.62 25.03 10.27
CA LEU A 180 -24.45 24.54 8.90
C LEU A 180 -23.55 25.50 8.11
N SER A 181 -22.54 24.97 7.45
CA SER A 181 -21.64 25.75 6.59
C SER A 181 -22.35 26.18 5.31
N ASP A 182 -22.22 27.46 4.95
CA ASP A 182 -22.60 28.01 3.67
C ASP A 182 -21.44 27.88 2.67
N TRP A 183 -21.41 26.76 1.96
CA TRP A 183 -20.39 26.44 0.96
C TRP A 183 -20.36 27.41 -0.25
N THR A 184 -21.29 28.36 -0.32
CA THR A 184 -21.34 29.38 -1.38
C THR A 184 -20.62 30.68 -0.97
N LYS A 185 -20.34 30.86 0.33
CA LYS A 185 -19.75 32.09 0.87
C LYS A 185 -18.50 31.80 1.68
N ALA A 186 -17.37 32.32 1.22
CA ALA A 186 -16.12 32.23 1.94
C ALA A 186 -16.11 33.17 3.17
N ASP A 187 -15.47 32.72 4.24
CA ASP A 187 -15.25 33.49 5.48
C ASP A 187 -13.81 34.01 5.57
N LEU A 188 -13.37 34.69 4.51
CA LEU A 188 -11.98 35.15 4.35
C LEU A 188 -11.56 36.09 5.49
N ASP A 189 -12.49 36.91 5.98
CA ASP A 189 -12.24 37.88 7.04
C ASP A 189 -11.96 37.21 8.39
N ASN A 190 -12.59 36.08 8.71
CA ASN A 190 -12.33 35.38 9.96
C ASN A 190 -11.12 34.46 9.89
N ILE A 191 -10.80 33.88 8.72
CA ILE A 191 -9.62 33.01 8.60
C ILE A 191 -8.31 33.78 8.51
N PHE A 192 -8.31 34.96 7.86
CA PHE A 192 -7.10 35.77 7.64
C PHE A 192 -6.94 36.92 8.64
N THR A 193 -7.83 37.08 9.61
CA THR A 193 -7.67 38.15 10.61
C THR A 193 -6.45 37.92 11.51
N THR A 194 -5.86 39.03 11.96
CA THR A 194 -4.82 39.07 12.99
C THR A 194 -5.39 39.47 14.36
N ASN A 195 -6.70 39.68 14.45
CA ASN A 195 -7.38 40.04 15.68
C ASN A 195 -7.49 38.82 16.61
N GLY A 196 -6.85 38.88 17.78
CA GLY A 196 -6.85 37.79 18.77
C GLY A 196 -8.22 37.46 19.38
N SER A 197 -9.24 38.32 19.19
CA SER A 197 -10.62 38.05 19.59
C SER A 197 -11.42 37.25 18.55
N ARG A 198 -10.82 36.92 17.40
CA ARG A 198 -11.39 36.11 16.33
C ARG A 198 -10.54 34.85 16.08
N PRO A 199 -11.09 33.81 15.43
CA PRO A 199 -10.36 32.55 15.24
C PRO A 199 -9.03 32.70 14.49
N GLY A 200 -8.97 33.56 13.46
CA GLY A 200 -7.73 33.93 12.76
C GLY A 200 -6.93 32.71 12.29
N TRP A 201 -7.59 31.67 11.77
CA TRP A 201 -7.02 30.35 11.53
C TRP A 201 -5.66 30.39 10.81
N CYS A 202 -5.45 31.30 9.87
CA CYS A 202 -4.19 31.42 9.12
C CYS A 202 -3.08 32.19 9.85
N ASN A 203 -3.40 32.89 10.94
CA ASN A 203 -2.48 33.78 11.67
C ASN A 203 -2.30 33.45 13.16
N VAL A 204 -3.11 32.55 13.73
CA VAL A 204 -2.96 32.10 15.12
C VAL A 204 -1.82 31.09 15.29
N ASP A 205 -1.15 31.15 16.45
CA ASP A 205 0.03 30.33 16.76
C ASP A 205 -0.29 28.82 16.72
N PRO A 206 0.54 27.97 16.07
CA PRO A 206 0.24 26.61 15.70
C PRO A 206 0.74 25.60 16.73
N ALA A 207 0.86 25.95 18.02
CA ALA A 207 1.36 24.99 19.02
C ALA A 207 0.65 23.61 18.92
N GLU A 208 -0.58 23.56 18.39
CA GLU A 208 -1.30 22.33 18.00
C GLU A 208 -1.33 21.98 16.49
N ALA A 209 -1.18 22.94 15.56
CA ALA A 209 -1.40 22.72 14.12
C ALA A 209 -0.18 22.20 13.34
N TYR A 210 1.06 22.40 13.82
CA TYR A 210 2.29 21.86 13.20
C TYR A 210 3.05 20.87 14.10
N ALA A 211 2.56 20.60 15.32
CA ALA A 211 3.18 19.62 16.21
C ALA A 211 3.06 18.17 15.70
N LEU A 212 2.15 17.91 14.76
CA LEU A 212 1.91 16.59 14.20
C LEU A 212 2.78 16.37 12.97
N LYS A 213 3.69 15.39 13.03
CA LYS A 213 4.43 14.93 11.85
C LYS A 213 3.46 14.40 10.80
N CYS A 214 3.59 14.86 9.56
CA CYS A 214 2.91 14.27 8.42
C CYS A 214 3.21 12.76 8.34
N THR A 215 2.20 11.97 8.02
CA THR A 215 2.39 10.53 7.80
C THR A 215 2.67 10.28 6.33
N CYS A 216 3.84 9.75 6.03
CA CYS A 216 4.22 9.17 4.74
C CYS A 216 4.53 7.68 4.91
N ILE A 217 4.49 6.93 3.81
CA ILE A 217 4.84 5.51 3.77
C ILE A 217 6.23 5.31 4.38
N ASN A 218 6.32 4.43 5.39
CA ASN A 218 7.54 4.12 6.13
C ASN A 218 8.31 5.34 6.67
N GLN A 219 7.66 6.51 6.78
CA GLN A 219 8.30 7.77 7.12
C GLN A 219 9.53 8.07 6.24
N CYS A 220 9.39 7.80 4.94
CA CYS A 220 10.45 7.98 3.94
C CYS A 220 11.72 7.21 4.27
N SER A 221 11.60 6.11 5.03
CA SER A 221 12.69 5.24 5.48
C SER A 221 13.84 5.97 6.17
N GLY A 222 13.64 7.21 6.62
CA GLY A 222 14.69 8.08 7.16
C GLY A 222 15.62 8.72 6.12
N HIS A 223 15.29 8.62 4.83
CA HIS A 223 16.10 9.10 3.69
C HIS A 223 15.32 10.08 2.80
N GLY A 224 14.50 10.93 3.42
CA GLY A 224 13.75 11.96 2.71
C GLY A 224 12.86 12.79 3.62
N HIS A 225 12.27 13.83 3.02
CA HIS A 225 11.34 14.73 3.66
C HIS A 225 9.89 14.37 3.34
N CYS A 226 9.08 14.14 4.37
CA CYS A 226 7.65 13.89 4.21
C CYS A 226 6.89 15.20 3.93
N ARG A 227 6.17 15.25 2.80
CA ARG A 227 5.37 16.38 2.32
C ARG A 227 3.93 15.91 2.06
N GLY A 228 3.02 16.13 2.99
CA GLY A 228 1.59 15.81 2.79
C GLY A 228 1.24 14.32 2.63
N GLY A 229 2.20 13.40 2.71
CA GLY A 229 2.02 11.97 2.39
C GLY A 229 2.96 11.47 1.30
N PHE A 230 3.56 12.38 0.54
CA PHE A 230 4.62 12.10 -0.43
C PHE A 230 6.02 12.20 0.22
N CYS A 231 6.92 11.30 -0.18
CA CYS A 231 8.31 11.30 0.23
C CYS A 231 9.21 11.96 -0.81
N GLN A 232 9.71 13.16 -0.47
CA GLN A 232 10.76 13.82 -1.23
C GLN A 232 12.11 13.24 -0.80
N CYS A 233 12.64 12.28 -1.57
CA CYS A 233 13.86 11.57 -1.19
C CYS A 233 15.11 12.46 -1.21
N ASP A 234 16.02 12.14 -0.30
CA ASP A 234 17.35 12.74 -0.28
C ASP A 234 18.16 12.26 -1.48
N ASN A 235 19.16 13.05 -1.89
CA ASN A 235 20.02 12.68 -3.02
C ASN A 235 20.64 11.30 -2.78
N GLY A 236 20.49 10.43 -3.78
CA GLY A 236 21.00 9.08 -3.74
C GLY A 236 20.01 8.02 -3.24
N TRP A 237 18.76 8.40 -2.91
CA TRP A 237 17.69 7.51 -2.48
C TRP A 237 16.44 7.68 -3.35
N TYR A 238 15.69 6.60 -3.55
CA TYR A 238 14.49 6.62 -4.39
C TYR A 238 13.44 5.55 -4.00
N GLY A 239 12.34 5.52 -4.76
CA GLY A 239 11.13 4.75 -4.48
C GLY A 239 10.13 5.54 -3.63
N ILE A 240 8.90 5.03 -3.55
CA ILE A 240 7.76 5.73 -2.89
C ILE A 240 8.02 6.09 -1.41
N ASP A 241 8.92 5.36 -0.75
CA ASP A 241 9.29 5.52 0.65
C ASP A 241 10.79 5.75 0.86
N CYS A 242 11.52 6.12 -0.20
CA CYS A 242 12.97 6.37 -0.18
C CYS A 242 13.81 5.21 0.39
N SER A 243 13.31 3.97 0.27
CA SER A 243 14.01 2.79 0.78
C SER A 243 15.05 2.22 -0.19
N ILE A 244 15.06 2.67 -1.46
CA ILE A 244 15.93 2.10 -2.48
C ILE A 244 17.21 2.96 -2.61
N PRO A 245 18.40 2.41 -2.33
CA PRO A 245 19.65 3.13 -2.49
C PRO A 245 20.08 3.19 -3.96
N SER A 246 20.73 4.29 -4.33
CA SER A 246 21.50 4.40 -5.58
C SER A 246 23.01 4.25 -5.32
N VAL A 247 23.80 4.29 -6.39
CA VAL A 247 25.26 4.36 -6.38
C VAL A 247 25.84 5.58 -5.62
N LEU A 248 25.04 6.64 -5.37
CA LEU A 248 25.46 7.82 -4.62
C LEU A 248 25.29 7.67 -3.10
N SER A 249 24.55 6.66 -2.65
CA SER A 249 24.28 6.43 -1.23
C SER A 249 25.42 5.72 -0.52
N SER A 250 25.55 5.96 0.79
CA SER A 250 26.51 5.25 1.63
C SER A 250 26.05 3.81 1.89
N ILE A 251 26.90 2.82 1.59
CA ILE A 251 26.63 1.39 1.86
C ILE A 251 26.33 1.13 3.35
N ARG A 252 26.88 1.96 4.25
CA ARG A 252 26.62 1.86 5.70
C ARG A 252 25.18 2.21 6.07
N GLU A 253 24.50 2.97 5.23
CA GLU A 253 23.14 3.45 5.41
C GLU A 253 22.11 2.57 4.71
N TRP A 254 22.52 1.68 3.80
CA TRP A 254 21.62 0.78 3.07
C TRP A 254 20.61 0.05 3.97
N PRO A 255 19.39 -0.23 3.52
CA PRO A 255 18.40 -0.88 4.37
C PRO A 255 18.85 -2.28 4.79
N GLN A 256 18.33 -2.77 5.92
CA GLN A 256 18.72 -4.07 6.48
C GLN A 256 18.48 -5.24 5.50
N TRP A 257 17.44 -5.15 4.66
CA TRP A 257 17.14 -6.17 3.66
C TRP A 257 18.13 -6.20 2.48
N LEU A 258 19.04 -5.21 2.36
CA LEU A 258 20.18 -5.18 1.44
C LEU A 258 21.52 -5.46 2.15
N ARG A 259 21.54 -5.73 3.46
CA ARG A 259 22.78 -5.94 4.22
C ARG A 259 22.82 -7.31 4.90
N PRO A 260 23.98 -8.01 4.89
CA PRO A 260 25.24 -7.66 4.22
C PRO A 260 25.22 -8.05 2.73
N ALA A 261 25.54 -7.09 1.84
CA ALA A 261 25.75 -7.35 0.42
C ALA A 261 27.24 -7.34 0.05
N GLN A 262 27.65 -8.28 -0.80
CA GLN A 262 28.93 -8.27 -1.49
C GLN A 262 28.77 -7.51 -2.81
N ILE A 263 29.48 -6.39 -2.96
CA ILE A 263 29.36 -5.53 -4.13
C ILE A 263 30.43 -5.92 -5.14
N SER A 264 30.03 -6.23 -6.38
CA SER A 264 30.98 -6.34 -7.48
C SER A 264 31.17 -4.96 -8.11
N VAL A 265 32.36 -4.40 -7.94
CA VAL A 265 32.76 -3.13 -8.59
C VAL A 265 33.51 -3.50 -9.88
N PRO A 266 33.03 -3.11 -11.08
CA PRO A 266 33.75 -3.37 -12.32
C PRO A 266 35.11 -2.63 -12.34
N ASP A 267 36.19 -3.27 -12.80
CA ASP A 267 37.54 -2.67 -12.84
C ASP A 267 37.62 -1.35 -13.64
N SER A 268 36.70 -1.12 -14.59
CA SER A 268 36.61 0.11 -15.38
C SER A 268 36.07 1.32 -14.59
N ALA A 269 35.49 1.11 -13.39
CA ALA A 269 34.96 2.16 -12.51
C ALA A 269 36.05 3.03 -11.87
N LEU A 270 37.31 2.56 -11.86
CA LEU A 270 38.44 3.31 -11.30
C LEU A 270 38.90 4.46 -12.22
N HIS A 271 38.37 4.59 -13.45
CA HIS A 271 38.87 5.55 -14.43
C HIS A 271 37.84 6.55 -15.00
N VAL A 272 36.55 6.46 -14.67
CA VAL A 272 35.56 7.47 -15.10
C VAL A 272 34.48 7.63 -14.03
N GLY A 273 34.33 8.84 -13.52
CA GLY A 273 33.43 9.21 -12.41
C GLY A 273 31.92 9.19 -12.71
N ASN A 274 31.40 8.21 -13.45
CA ASN A 274 29.96 8.01 -13.65
C ASN A 274 29.62 6.53 -13.50
N LEU A 275 29.68 6.03 -12.26
CA LEU A 275 29.07 4.76 -11.92
C LEU A 275 27.55 4.98 -11.93
N VAL A 276 26.81 4.33 -12.84
CA VAL A 276 25.35 4.48 -12.94
C VAL A 276 24.63 3.35 -12.20
N ASN A 277 25.17 2.12 -12.28
CA ASN A 277 24.61 0.92 -11.65
C ASN A 277 25.71 0.08 -10.95
N LEU A 278 25.32 -0.64 -9.91
CA LEU A 278 26.13 -1.55 -9.10
C LEU A 278 25.39 -2.87 -8.90
N ASN A 279 26.10 -3.99 -8.98
CA ASN A 279 25.51 -5.29 -8.64
C ASN A 279 25.87 -5.65 -7.20
N ALA A 280 24.85 -5.86 -6.38
CA ALA A 280 24.96 -6.28 -5.00
C ALA A 280 24.52 -7.74 -4.87
N VAL A 281 25.46 -8.63 -4.55
CA VAL A 281 25.18 -10.04 -4.31
C VAL A 281 24.88 -10.25 -2.83
N LEU A 282 23.72 -10.81 -2.50
CA LEU A 282 23.36 -11.11 -1.12
C LEU A 282 22.55 -12.39 -0.99
N GLU A 283 22.51 -12.89 0.23
CA GLU A 283 21.76 -14.07 0.60
C GLU A 283 20.34 -13.71 1.03
N LYS A 284 19.35 -14.16 0.27
CA LYS A 284 17.93 -13.93 0.56
C LYS A 284 17.16 -15.23 0.72
N LYS A 285 16.04 -15.15 1.44
CA LYS A 285 15.09 -16.24 1.58
C LYS A 285 13.96 -16.08 0.57
N ARG A 286 13.61 -17.18 -0.08
CA ARG A 286 12.42 -17.23 -0.93
C ARG A 286 11.13 -17.22 -0.10
N PRO A 287 10.02 -16.74 -0.68
CA PRO A 287 9.87 -16.21 -2.03
C PRO A 287 10.49 -14.81 -2.14
N LEU A 288 10.90 -14.45 -3.35
CA LEU A 288 11.30 -13.09 -3.70
C LEU A 288 10.09 -12.36 -4.29
N VAL A 289 9.83 -11.16 -3.80
CA VAL A 289 8.70 -10.33 -4.24
C VAL A 289 9.23 -9.06 -4.86
N TYR A 290 9.02 -8.90 -6.17
CA TYR A 290 9.24 -7.63 -6.84
C TYR A 290 8.05 -6.72 -6.58
N VAL A 291 8.30 -5.46 -6.26
CA VAL A 291 7.25 -4.46 -6.08
C VAL A 291 7.38 -3.49 -7.24
N TYR A 292 6.35 -3.40 -8.08
CA TYR A 292 6.37 -2.46 -9.21
C TYR A 292 6.50 -1.02 -8.74
N ASP A 293 7.38 -0.26 -9.38
CA ASP A 293 7.35 1.19 -9.36
C ASP A 293 6.31 1.65 -10.39
N LEU A 294 5.15 2.09 -9.90
CA LEU A 294 4.05 2.54 -10.76
C LEU A 294 4.10 4.06 -10.97
N PRO A 295 3.50 4.58 -12.06
CA PRO A 295 3.35 6.01 -12.27
C PRO A 295 2.72 6.74 -11.06
N PRO A 296 3.09 8.01 -10.81
CA PRO A 296 2.67 8.75 -9.62
C PRO A 296 1.16 8.82 -9.34
N GLU A 297 0.32 8.74 -10.38
CA GLU A 297 -1.15 8.76 -10.23
C GLU A 297 -1.71 7.56 -9.45
N PHE A 298 -0.99 6.43 -9.38
CA PHE A 298 -1.45 5.23 -8.67
C PHE A 298 -1.05 5.23 -7.18
N GLY A 299 -0.18 6.15 -6.78
CA GLY A 299 0.41 6.20 -5.43
C GLY A 299 0.57 7.63 -4.93
N SER A 300 1.71 8.26 -5.22
CA SER A 300 2.11 9.53 -4.63
C SER A 300 1.10 10.67 -4.79
N HIS A 301 0.44 10.81 -5.95
CA HIS A 301 -0.59 11.85 -6.14
C HIS A 301 -1.80 11.64 -5.21
N LEU A 302 -2.19 10.38 -4.98
CA LEU A 302 -3.28 10.04 -4.05
C LEU A 302 -2.87 10.34 -2.59
N LEU A 303 -1.60 10.11 -2.25
CA LEU A 303 -1.07 10.28 -0.89
C LEU A 303 -0.79 11.74 -0.52
N GLU A 304 -0.29 12.54 -1.45
CA GLU A 304 0.00 13.97 -1.23
C GLU A 304 -1.28 14.80 -1.12
N GLY A 305 -2.29 14.47 -1.93
CA GLY A 305 -3.56 15.20 -1.99
C GLY A 305 -4.56 14.85 -0.89
N ARG A 306 -4.14 14.27 0.25
CA ARG A 306 -5.10 13.84 1.29
C ARG A 306 -5.60 15.01 2.11
N HIS A 307 -6.92 15.20 2.15
CA HIS A 307 -7.54 16.27 2.94
C HIS A 307 -7.82 15.82 4.37
N PHE A 308 -8.25 14.57 4.56
CA PHE A 308 -8.50 14.02 5.88
C PHE A 308 -7.30 13.22 6.40
N LYS A 309 -6.81 13.59 7.59
CA LYS A 309 -5.56 13.04 8.16
C LYS A 309 -5.58 11.52 8.40
N PHE A 310 -6.76 10.91 8.49
CA PHE A 310 -6.93 9.48 8.77
C PHE A 310 -7.16 8.63 7.51
N GLU A 311 -7.30 9.25 6.35
CA GLU A 311 -7.41 8.53 5.08
C GLU A 311 -6.04 8.02 4.61
N CYS A 312 -6.05 6.87 3.95
CA CYS A 312 -4.86 6.27 3.35
C CYS A 312 -3.68 6.06 4.30
N VAL A 313 -3.96 5.83 5.58
CA VAL A 313 -2.94 5.56 6.58
C VAL A 313 -3.39 4.48 7.56
N ASN A 314 -2.40 3.70 8.01
CA ASN A 314 -2.54 2.73 9.10
C ASN A 314 -2.20 3.34 10.48
N ARG A 315 -1.50 4.48 10.50
CA ARG A 315 -1.04 5.17 11.73
C ARG A 315 -0.87 6.66 11.51
N ILE A 316 -0.88 7.40 12.62
CA ILE A 316 -0.47 8.81 12.71
C ILE A 316 0.44 9.00 13.94
N TYR A 317 0.89 10.23 14.17
CA TYR A 317 1.71 10.60 15.33
C TYR A 317 1.00 11.66 16.16
N ASP A 318 1.12 11.59 17.49
CA ASP A 318 0.70 12.66 18.38
C ASP A 318 1.77 13.77 18.52
N ASP A 319 1.46 14.78 19.33
CA ASP A 319 2.34 15.91 19.68
C ASP A 319 3.67 15.47 20.32
N ARG A 320 3.72 14.27 20.89
CA ARG A 320 4.90 13.66 21.51
C ARG A 320 5.63 12.71 20.58
N ASN A 321 5.28 12.70 19.28
CA ASN A 321 5.77 11.75 18.28
C ASN A 321 5.47 10.27 18.61
N ALA A 322 4.51 9.97 19.49
CA ALA A 322 4.08 8.61 19.72
C ALA A 322 3.18 8.14 18.59
N THR A 323 3.36 6.88 18.17
CA THR A 323 2.53 6.26 17.13
C THR A 323 1.13 5.97 17.67
N LEU A 324 0.13 6.53 17.00
CA LEU A 324 -1.28 6.19 17.15
C LEU A 324 -1.72 5.35 15.95
N TRP A 325 -2.11 4.10 16.18
CA TRP A 325 -2.66 3.26 15.12
C TRP A 325 -4.11 3.66 14.83
N THR A 326 -4.46 3.81 13.55
CA THR A 326 -5.82 4.14 13.15
C THR A 326 -6.72 2.93 13.32
N ASP A 327 -7.99 3.16 13.61
CA ASP A 327 -9.03 2.13 13.66
C ASP A 327 -9.78 2.03 12.32
N GLN A 328 -9.18 2.55 11.25
CA GLN A 328 -9.80 2.56 9.93
C GLN A 328 -9.60 1.23 9.22
N LEU A 329 -10.71 0.56 8.92
CA LEU A 329 -10.77 -0.82 8.42
C LEU A 329 -9.82 -1.11 7.25
N TYR A 330 -9.68 -0.11 6.38
CA TYR A 330 -8.95 -0.17 5.11
C TYR A 330 -7.46 0.22 5.22
N GLY A 331 -6.98 0.53 6.44
CA GLY A 331 -5.55 0.79 6.70
C GLY A 331 -4.66 -0.46 6.49
N SER A 332 -5.26 -1.62 6.29
CA SER A 332 -4.62 -2.91 6.00
C SER A 332 -3.76 -2.87 4.75
N GLN A 333 -4.23 -2.22 3.67
CA GLN A 333 -3.45 -2.03 2.44
C GLN A 333 -2.16 -1.29 2.73
N MET A 334 -2.25 -0.16 3.44
CA MET A 334 -1.08 0.65 3.77
C MET A 334 -0.12 -0.10 4.69
N ALA A 335 -0.65 -0.85 5.66
CA ALA A 335 0.17 -1.68 6.54
C ALA A 335 0.90 -2.80 5.77
N PHE A 336 0.22 -3.45 4.81
CA PHE A 336 0.84 -4.46 3.95
C PHE A 336 1.89 -3.83 3.04
N TYR A 337 1.59 -2.67 2.44
CA TYR A 337 2.48 -1.99 1.52
C TYR A 337 3.75 -1.50 2.22
N GLU A 338 3.64 -0.84 3.38
CA GLU A 338 4.78 -0.49 4.23
C GLU A 338 5.62 -1.73 4.59
N SER A 339 4.95 -2.84 4.91
CA SER A 339 5.60 -4.08 5.31
C SER A 339 6.38 -4.75 4.18
N ILE A 340 5.83 -4.79 2.95
CA ILE A 340 6.51 -5.42 1.81
C ILE A 340 7.70 -4.58 1.35
N LEU A 341 7.60 -3.25 1.40
CA LEU A 341 8.69 -2.35 1.03
C LEU A 341 9.92 -2.50 1.96
N ALA A 342 9.69 -2.81 3.23
CA ALA A 342 10.74 -3.06 4.23
C ALA A 342 11.16 -4.54 4.36
N SER A 343 10.68 -5.42 3.47
CA SER A 343 10.82 -6.86 3.60
C SER A 343 12.17 -7.42 3.18
N PRO A 344 12.77 -8.40 3.90
CA PRO A 344 13.91 -9.18 3.40
C PRO A 344 13.55 -10.06 2.19
N HIS A 345 12.25 -10.23 1.90
CA HIS A 345 11.76 -10.92 0.72
C HIS A 345 11.59 -10.00 -0.49
N ARG A 346 11.67 -8.68 -0.31
CA ARG A 346 11.63 -7.75 -1.44
C ARG A 346 12.86 -7.92 -2.31
N THR A 347 12.69 -7.89 -3.63
CA THR A 347 13.78 -7.85 -4.62
C THR A 347 13.61 -6.60 -5.51
N LEU A 348 14.72 -5.99 -5.91
CA LEU A 348 14.81 -4.95 -6.94
C LEU A 348 15.09 -5.58 -8.32
N ASN A 349 15.45 -6.87 -8.35
CA ASN A 349 15.64 -7.61 -9.58
C ASN A 349 14.39 -8.45 -9.89
N GLY A 350 13.56 -7.96 -10.81
CA GLY A 350 12.35 -8.65 -11.27
C GLY A 350 12.63 -9.96 -12.01
N GLU A 351 13.85 -10.18 -12.52
CA GLU A 351 14.21 -11.43 -13.20
C GLU A 351 14.30 -12.63 -12.26
N GLU A 352 14.65 -12.38 -10.99
CA GLU A 352 14.78 -13.42 -9.97
C GLU A 352 13.53 -13.54 -9.08
N ALA A 353 12.53 -12.68 -9.30
CA ALA A 353 11.32 -12.62 -8.50
C ALA A 353 10.44 -13.86 -8.69
N ASP A 354 9.83 -14.30 -7.58
CA ASP A 354 8.82 -15.36 -7.55
C ASP A 354 7.41 -14.81 -7.71
N PHE A 355 7.20 -13.60 -7.19
CA PHE A 355 5.91 -12.90 -7.24
C PHE A 355 6.12 -11.41 -7.53
N PHE A 356 5.09 -10.80 -8.08
CA PHE A 356 5.05 -9.39 -8.41
C PHE A 356 3.89 -8.72 -7.69
N PHE A 357 4.19 -7.84 -6.74
CA PHE A 357 3.18 -7.04 -6.06
C PHE A 357 2.91 -5.76 -6.84
N VAL A 358 1.63 -5.50 -7.14
CA VAL A 358 1.19 -4.31 -7.86
C VAL A 358 0.50 -3.33 -6.90
N PRO A 359 1.16 -2.21 -6.53
CA PRO A 359 0.70 -1.32 -5.46
C PRO A 359 -0.32 -0.27 -5.94
N VAL A 360 -1.50 -0.69 -6.43
CA VAL A 360 -2.62 0.25 -6.67
C VAL A 360 -3.35 0.51 -5.36
N LEU A 361 -3.44 1.79 -4.95
CA LEU A 361 -4.04 2.19 -3.68
C LEU A 361 -5.58 2.31 -3.76
N ASP A 362 -6.28 1.19 -3.90
CA ASP A 362 -7.75 1.17 -4.08
C ASP A 362 -8.55 1.92 -3.00
N ALA A 363 -8.23 1.72 -1.72
CA ALA A 363 -8.89 2.41 -0.62
C ALA A 363 -8.69 3.93 -0.70
N CYS A 364 -7.54 4.36 -1.23
CA CYS A 364 -7.27 5.77 -1.49
C CYS A 364 -8.05 6.30 -2.66
N ILE A 365 -8.10 5.57 -3.77
CA ILE A 365 -8.87 6.00 -4.94
C ILE A 365 -10.34 6.20 -4.56
N ILE A 366 -10.93 5.28 -3.79
CA ILE A 366 -12.32 5.37 -3.37
C ILE A 366 -12.57 6.57 -2.46
N THR A 367 -11.73 6.80 -1.46
CA THR A 367 -11.87 7.98 -0.58
C THR A 367 -11.67 9.29 -1.36
N ARG A 368 -10.64 9.34 -2.22
CA ARG A 368 -10.34 10.52 -3.04
C ARG A 368 -11.39 10.80 -4.11
N ALA A 369 -12.14 9.81 -4.57
CA ALA A 369 -13.20 9.99 -5.56
C ALA A 369 -14.29 10.99 -5.12
N ASP A 370 -14.57 11.06 -3.81
CA ASP A 370 -15.55 12.02 -3.25
C ASP A 370 -14.94 13.38 -2.93
N ASP A 371 -13.61 13.42 -2.81
CA ASP A 371 -12.87 14.49 -2.16
C ASP A 371 -11.88 15.18 -3.11
N ALA A 372 -11.88 14.86 -4.40
CA ALA A 372 -10.86 15.34 -5.33
C ALA A 372 -11.48 15.72 -6.69
N PRO A 373 -11.57 17.02 -7.03
CA PRO A 373 -12.16 17.46 -8.31
C PRO A 373 -11.44 16.95 -9.55
N HIS A 374 -10.15 16.67 -9.43
CA HIS A 374 -9.37 16.10 -10.52
C HIS A 374 -9.65 14.59 -10.77
N LEU A 375 -10.35 13.90 -9.86
CA LEU A 375 -10.81 12.52 -10.02
C LEU A 375 -12.29 12.49 -10.42
N SER A 376 -12.61 12.98 -11.62
CA SER A 376 -14.00 13.11 -12.08
C SER A 376 -14.75 11.78 -12.12
N MET A 377 -15.90 11.77 -11.46
CA MET A 377 -16.82 10.62 -11.38
C MET A 377 -17.86 10.56 -12.52
N GLU A 378 -17.87 11.55 -13.41
CA GLU A 378 -18.89 11.73 -14.44
C GLU A 378 -18.95 10.53 -15.40
N LYS A 379 -17.80 10.10 -15.91
CA LYS A 379 -17.69 8.93 -16.82
C LYS A 379 -17.96 7.60 -16.12
N HIS A 380 -18.01 7.62 -14.78
CA HIS A 380 -18.20 6.44 -13.95
C HIS A 380 -19.61 6.31 -13.38
N LYS A 381 -20.55 7.18 -13.81
CA LYS A 381 -21.94 7.20 -13.33
C LYS A 381 -22.04 7.37 -11.81
N GLY A 382 -21.07 8.04 -11.19
CA GLY A 382 -20.99 8.20 -9.74
C GLY A 382 -20.54 6.95 -8.97
N LEU A 383 -20.11 5.87 -9.64
CA LEU A 383 -19.67 4.63 -8.98
C LEU A 383 -18.16 4.64 -8.69
N ARG A 384 -17.74 4.77 -7.43
CA ARG A 384 -16.33 4.79 -6.99
C ARG A 384 -15.61 3.49 -7.33
N SER A 385 -16.30 2.36 -7.24
CA SER A 385 -15.79 1.05 -7.67
C SER A 385 -15.54 0.99 -9.19
N SER A 386 -16.35 1.70 -9.99
CA SER A 386 -16.14 1.84 -11.45
C SER A 386 -14.92 2.70 -11.79
N LEU A 387 -14.66 3.78 -11.04
CA LEU A 387 -13.44 4.59 -11.16
C LEU A 387 -12.21 3.76 -10.76
N THR A 388 -12.29 3.08 -9.62
CA THR A 388 -11.19 2.28 -9.08
C THR A 388 -10.81 1.12 -10.01
N LEU A 389 -11.80 0.46 -10.63
CA LEU A 389 -11.57 -0.53 -11.70
C LEU A 389 -10.72 0.06 -12.83
N GLU A 390 -10.99 1.30 -13.26
CA GLU A 390 -10.22 1.94 -14.33
C GLU A 390 -8.76 2.16 -13.92
N PHE A 391 -8.47 2.53 -12.67
CA PHE A 391 -7.10 2.62 -12.17
C PHE A 391 -6.40 1.27 -12.22
N TYR A 392 -7.05 0.19 -11.78
CA TYR A 392 -6.50 -1.16 -11.91
C TYR A 392 -6.20 -1.53 -13.36
N LYS A 393 -7.14 -1.25 -14.27
CA LYS A 393 -6.97 -1.54 -15.70
C LYS A 393 -5.81 -0.74 -16.29
N ARG A 394 -5.69 0.55 -15.97
CA ARG A 394 -4.59 1.41 -16.45
C ARG A 394 -3.24 0.96 -15.89
N ALA A 395 -3.18 0.54 -14.63
CA ALA A 395 -1.97 -0.03 -14.05
C ALA A 395 -1.58 -1.34 -14.76
N TYR A 396 -2.55 -2.20 -15.08
CA TYR A 396 -2.34 -3.39 -15.91
C TYR A 396 -1.81 -3.03 -17.31
N ASP A 397 -2.45 -2.08 -18.00
CA ASP A 397 -2.04 -1.65 -19.35
C ASP A 397 -0.58 -1.15 -19.32
N HIS A 398 -0.23 -0.32 -18.33
CA HIS A 398 1.13 0.15 -18.10
C HIS A 398 2.13 -0.99 -17.83
N ILE A 399 1.76 -1.96 -16.98
CA ILE A 399 2.63 -3.10 -16.67
C ILE A 399 2.90 -3.94 -17.92
N VAL A 400 1.86 -4.25 -18.70
CA VAL A 400 1.99 -5.08 -19.92
C VAL A 400 2.81 -4.37 -21.00
N GLU A 401 2.68 -3.06 -21.11
CA GLU A 401 3.41 -2.26 -22.10
C GLU A 401 4.88 -2.05 -21.71
N GLN A 402 5.15 -1.75 -20.44
CA GLN A 402 6.46 -1.27 -20.00
C GLN A 402 7.35 -2.36 -19.38
N TYR A 403 6.78 -3.48 -18.93
CA TYR A 403 7.51 -4.52 -18.20
C TYR A 403 7.39 -5.91 -18.85
N PRO A 404 8.48 -6.70 -18.86
CA PRO A 404 8.48 -8.02 -19.50
C PRO A 404 7.91 -9.15 -18.61
N PHE A 405 7.41 -8.82 -17.42
CA PHE A 405 7.13 -9.82 -16.38
C PHE A 405 5.73 -10.44 -16.49
N TRP A 406 4.72 -9.67 -16.93
CA TRP A 406 3.33 -10.13 -16.97
C TRP A 406 3.13 -11.40 -17.81
N ASN A 407 3.72 -11.42 -19.00
CA ASN A 407 3.54 -12.51 -19.97
C ASN A 407 4.20 -13.83 -19.56
N ARG A 408 5.05 -13.85 -18.51
CA ARG A 408 5.72 -15.07 -18.02
C ARG A 408 4.72 -16.09 -17.49
N SER A 409 3.70 -15.59 -16.81
CA SER A 409 2.68 -16.41 -16.14
C SER A 409 1.26 -16.06 -16.60
N SER A 410 1.13 -15.07 -17.50
CA SER A 410 -0.14 -14.41 -17.82
C SER A 410 -0.81 -13.85 -16.56
N GLY A 411 -0.02 -13.26 -15.66
CA GLY A 411 -0.48 -12.62 -14.43
C GLY A 411 -0.65 -13.53 -13.21
N ARG A 412 -0.44 -14.86 -13.30
CA ARG A 412 -0.66 -15.78 -12.16
C ARG A 412 0.28 -15.56 -10.97
N ASP A 413 1.44 -14.98 -11.21
CA ASP A 413 2.42 -14.61 -10.17
C ASP A 413 2.28 -13.14 -9.73
N HIS A 414 1.26 -12.43 -10.20
CA HIS A 414 0.95 -11.07 -9.78
C HIS A 414 -0.03 -11.06 -8.61
N ILE A 415 0.17 -10.10 -7.70
CA ILE A 415 -0.62 -9.92 -6.49
C ILE A 415 -1.19 -8.51 -6.48
N TRP A 416 -2.53 -8.41 -6.35
CA TRP A 416 -3.28 -7.16 -6.34
C TRP A 416 -4.04 -6.99 -5.03
N SER A 417 -4.11 -5.76 -4.51
CA SER A 417 -4.70 -5.48 -3.20
C SER A 417 -6.10 -4.85 -3.28
N PHE A 418 -7.14 -5.66 -3.12
CA PHE A 418 -8.53 -5.22 -3.04
C PHE A 418 -8.98 -5.07 -1.59
N SER A 419 -8.54 -3.99 -0.96
CA SER A 419 -8.74 -3.76 0.47
C SER A 419 -10.05 -3.05 0.81
N TRP A 420 -10.76 -2.49 -0.17
CA TRP A 420 -11.99 -1.75 0.12
C TRP A 420 -13.24 -2.62 0.09
N ASP A 421 -14.12 -2.40 1.08
CA ASP A 421 -15.49 -2.93 1.20
C ASP A 421 -15.69 -4.37 0.70
N GLU A 422 -16.22 -4.53 -0.51
CA GLU A 422 -16.58 -5.83 -1.11
C GLU A 422 -15.41 -6.54 -1.83
N GLY A 423 -14.19 -6.02 -1.73
CA GLY A 423 -12.97 -6.65 -2.26
C GLY A 423 -12.95 -6.70 -3.80
N ALA A 424 -12.54 -7.83 -4.37
CA ALA A 424 -12.27 -7.97 -5.80
C ALA A 424 -13.52 -8.16 -6.67
N CYS A 425 -14.73 -7.88 -6.16
CA CYS A 425 -15.98 -7.96 -6.95
C CYS A 425 -15.95 -7.11 -8.23
N TYR A 426 -15.34 -5.93 -8.15
CA TYR A 426 -15.20 -4.98 -9.25
C TYR A 426 -13.83 -5.07 -9.94
N ALA A 427 -13.01 -6.11 -9.68
CA ALA A 427 -11.73 -6.26 -10.34
C ALA A 427 -11.90 -6.30 -11.87
N PRO A 428 -11.03 -5.66 -12.66
CA PRO A 428 -11.07 -5.77 -14.10
C PRO A 428 -10.75 -7.20 -14.55
N LYS A 429 -11.41 -7.65 -15.62
CA LYS A 429 -11.24 -9.03 -16.13
C LYS A 429 -9.79 -9.36 -16.50
N GLU A 430 -9.04 -8.34 -16.94
CA GLU A 430 -7.66 -8.46 -17.42
C GLU A 430 -6.72 -9.00 -16.34
N ILE A 431 -6.97 -8.65 -15.08
CA ILE A 431 -6.11 -9.06 -13.97
C ILE A 431 -6.63 -10.26 -13.21
N TRP A 432 -7.81 -10.81 -13.56
CA TRP A 432 -8.48 -11.83 -12.74
C TRP A 432 -7.65 -13.12 -12.57
N ASN A 433 -6.78 -13.44 -13.53
CA ASN A 433 -5.90 -14.59 -13.45
C ASN A 433 -4.82 -14.47 -12.35
N SER A 434 -4.65 -13.27 -11.79
CA SER A 434 -3.75 -12.97 -10.67
C SER A 434 -4.33 -13.34 -9.31
N MET A 435 -3.49 -13.27 -8.29
CA MET A 435 -3.86 -13.43 -6.89
C MET A 435 -4.45 -12.13 -6.32
N MET A 436 -5.66 -12.21 -5.76
CA MET A 436 -6.32 -11.08 -5.11
C MET A 436 -6.12 -11.15 -3.59
N LEU A 437 -5.66 -10.05 -3.00
CA LEU A 437 -5.70 -9.84 -1.56
C LEU A 437 -6.98 -9.10 -1.20
N VAL A 438 -7.95 -9.77 -0.59
CA VAL A 438 -9.28 -9.22 -0.27
C VAL A 438 -9.54 -9.23 1.23
N HIS A 439 -10.51 -8.48 1.75
CA HIS A 439 -10.91 -8.60 3.16
C HIS A 439 -11.99 -9.64 3.46
N TRP A 440 -12.69 -10.12 2.41
CA TRP A 440 -13.84 -11.00 2.55
C TRP A 440 -13.78 -12.09 1.47
N GLY A 441 -13.97 -13.35 1.85
CA GLY A 441 -13.92 -14.49 0.93
C GLY A 441 -15.24 -14.75 0.20
N ASN A 442 -15.85 -13.76 -0.44
CA ASN A 442 -17.14 -13.92 -1.12
C ASN A 442 -17.01 -14.66 -2.46
N THR A 443 -17.39 -15.94 -2.51
CA THR A 443 -17.35 -16.76 -3.73
C THR A 443 -18.52 -16.55 -4.69
N ASN A 444 -19.35 -15.52 -4.47
CA ASN A 444 -20.63 -15.25 -5.15
C ASN A 444 -21.72 -16.32 -4.98
N SER A 445 -21.46 -17.40 -4.24
CA SER A 445 -22.46 -18.45 -3.97
C SER A 445 -23.61 -17.99 -3.07
N LYS A 446 -23.33 -17.09 -2.12
CA LYS A 446 -24.31 -16.55 -1.16
C LYS A 446 -24.69 -15.10 -1.47
N HIS A 447 -23.72 -14.32 -1.95
CA HIS A 447 -23.87 -12.90 -2.25
C HIS A 447 -23.44 -12.68 -3.71
N ASN A 448 -24.38 -12.90 -4.63
CA ASN A 448 -24.19 -12.74 -6.08
C ASN A 448 -24.54 -11.31 -6.59
N HIS A 449 -24.88 -10.43 -5.66
CA HIS A 449 -25.12 -9.01 -5.86
C HIS A 449 -24.38 -8.21 -4.80
N SER A 450 -24.19 -6.92 -5.07
CA SER A 450 -23.57 -5.99 -4.13
C SER A 450 -24.38 -5.87 -2.84
N THR A 451 -23.66 -5.95 -1.72
CA THR A 451 -24.16 -5.85 -0.35
C THR A 451 -23.61 -4.63 0.39
N THR A 452 -22.92 -3.75 -0.33
CA THR A 452 -22.39 -2.50 0.21
C THR A 452 -23.49 -1.65 0.85
N ALA A 453 -23.14 -0.94 1.92
CA ALA A 453 -23.99 0.11 2.49
C ALA A 453 -23.89 1.44 1.70
N TYR A 454 -22.90 1.56 0.81
CA TYR A 454 -22.61 2.77 0.06
C TYR A 454 -23.04 2.62 -1.39
N TRP A 455 -24.09 3.33 -1.80
CA TRP A 455 -24.62 3.24 -3.17
C TRP A 455 -23.55 3.46 -4.25
N ALA A 456 -22.57 4.32 -3.98
CA ALA A 456 -21.48 4.65 -4.89
C ALA A 456 -20.45 3.51 -5.04
N ASP A 457 -20.42 2.53 -4.13
CA ASP A 457 -19.53 1.36 -4.23
C ASP A 457 -20.22 0.17 -4.92
N ASN A 458 -21.51 0.28 -5.23
CA ASN A 458 -22.28 -0.80 -5.81
C ASN A 458 -21.70 -1.24 -7.17
N TRP A 459 -21.31 -2.51 -7.25
CA TRP A 459 -20.67 -3.08 -8.43
C TRP A 459 -21.65 -3.76 -9.40
N ASP A 460 -22.92 -3.92 -9.05
CA ASP A 460 -23.92 -4.63 -9.89
C ASP A 460 -24.08 -3.99 -11.27
N ASN A 461 -23.96 -2.66 -11.32
CA ASN A 461 -24.12 -1.87 -12.54
C ASN A 461 -22.83 -1.74 -13.37
N ILE A 462 -21.72 -2.33 -12.92
CA ILE A 462 -20.46 -2.37 -13.69
C ILE A 462 -20.57 -3.51 -14.72
N SER A 463 -20.42 -3.15 -16.00
CA SER A 463 -20.59 -4.12 -17.09
C SER A 463 -19.60 -5.29 -17.01
N SER A 464 -20.07 -6.48 -17.41
CA SER A 464 -19.22 -7.67 -17.56
C SER A 464 -18.13 -7.49 -18.63
N GLU A 465 -18.28 -6.53 -19.54
CA GLU A 465 -17.20 -6.18 -20.47
C GLU A 465 -15.98 -5.58 -19.75
N ARG A 466 -16.18 -4.89 -18.63
CA ARG A 466 -15.11 -4.27 -17.83
C ARG A 466 -14.60 -5.24 -16.75
N ARG A 467 -15.49 -5.77 -15.92
CA ARG A 467 -15.10 -6.66 -14.81
C ARG A 467 -15.01 -8.14 -15.19
N GLY A 468 -15.65 -8.57 -16.26
CA GLY A 468 -15.77 -9.99 -16.60
C GLY A 468 -16.89 -10.70 -15.84
N ASN A 469 -16.92 -12.03 -15.97
CA ASN A 469 -17.90 -12.90 -15.29
C ASN A 469 -17.21 -13.82 -14.27
N HIS A 470 -16.43 -13.22 -13.38
CA HIS A 470 -15.73 -13.93 -12.32
C HIS A 470 -16.40 -13.70 -10.94
N PRO A 471 -16.19 -14.60 -9.95
CA PRO A 471 -16.64 -14.38 -8.57
C PRO A 471 -15.83 -13.24 -7.91
N CYS A 472 -16.24 -12.76 -6.74
CA CYS A 472 -15.44 -11.76 -6.00
C CYS A 472 -14.20 -12.35 -5.31
N PHE A 473 -14.17 -13.67 -5.14
CA PHE A 473 -13.08 -14.40 -4.48
C PHE A 473 -13.02 -15.83 -5.00
N ASP A 474 -11.83 -16.25 -5.39
CA ASP A 474 -11.51 -17.62 -5.76
C ASP A 474 -10.66 -18.29 -4.66
N PRO A 475 -11.20 -19.28 -3.92
CA PRO A 475 -10.50 -19.90 -2.80
C PRO A 475 -9.25 -20.70 -3.20
N ASP A 476 -9.05 -20.96 -4.50
CA ASP A 476 -7.90 -21.72 -4.99
C ASP A 476 -6.69 -20.82 -5.29
N LYS A 477 -6.88 -19.50 -5.41
CA LYS A 477 -5.79 -18.54 -5.70
C LYS A 477 -5.75 -17.28 -4.84
N ASP A 478 -6.88 -16.84 -4.28
CA ASP A 478 -6.99 -15.56 -3.59
C ASP A 478 -6.78 -15.69 -2.07
N LEU A 479 -6.38 -14.59 -1.43
CA LEU A 479 -6.07 -14.54 0.01
C LEU A 479 -6.94 -13.52 0.74
N VAL A 480 -7.43 -13.92 1.91
CA VAL A 480 -8.17 -13.03 2.81
C VAL A 480 -7.22 -12.36 3.80
N LEU A 481 -7.07 -11.03 3.68
CA LEU A 481 -6.38 -10.18 4.62
C LEU A 481 -7.30 -9.80 5.79
N PRO A 482 -6.79 -9.79 7.03
CA PRO A 482 -7.55 -9.29 8.16
C PRO A 482 -7.80 -7.80 7.98
N ALA A 483 -9.00 -7.37 8.36
CA ALA A 483 -9.32 -5.96 8.35
C ALA A 483 -8.52 -5.21 9.44
N TRP A 484 -8.14 -3.96 9.16
CA TRP A 484 -7.33 -3.16 10.07
C TRP A 484 -8.18 -2.58 11.19
N LYS A 485 -8.26 -3.30 12.31
CA LYS A 485 -9.03 -2.92 13.49
C LYS A 485 -8.39 -3.47 14.75
N ARG A 486 -8.71 -2.86 15.91
CA ARG A 486 -8.36 -3.44 17.21
C ARG A 486 -8.92 -4.86 17.32
N PRO A 487 -8.08 -5.85 17.67
CA PRO A 487 -8.57 -7.20 17.92
C PRO A 487 -9.59 -7.20 19.04
N ASP A 488 -10.76 -7.80 18.80
CA ASP A 488 -11.75 -8.02 19.84
C ASP A 488 -11.22 -9.08 20.83
N VAL A 489 -11.07 -8.68 22.09
CA VAL A 489 -10.49 -9.51 23.15
C VAL A 489 -11.30 -10.79 23.36
N ASN A 490 -12.63 -10.72 23.18
CA ASN A 490 -13.50 -11.88 23.27
C ASN A 490 -13.27 -12.85 22.10
N SER A 491 -13.17 -12.34 20.87
CA SER A 491 -12.85 -13.16 19.70
C SER A 491 -11.49 -13.84 19.82
N LEU A 492 -10.50 -13.17 20.40
CA LEU A 492 -9.20 -13.76 20.70
C LEU A 492 -9.28 -14.84 21.80
N SER A 493 -10.02 -14.59 22.88
CA SER A 493 -10.17 -15.57 23.96
C SER A 493 -10.91 -16.84 23.52
N LEU A 494 -11.79 -16.73 22.52
CA LEU A 494 -12.47 -17.86 21.88
C LEU A 494 -11.55 -18.76 21.05
N LYS A 495 -10.29 -18.35 20.79
CA LYS A 495 -9.28 -19.12 20.03
C LYS A 495 -9.88 -19.73 18.75
N LEU A 496 -10.58 -18.92 17.96
CA LEU A 496 -11.27 -19.40 16.75
C LEU A 496 -10.32 -20.10 15.76
N TRP A 497 -9.05 -19.65 15.74
CA TRP A 497 -7.93 -20.27 15.01
C TRP A 497 -7.47 -21.63 15.55
N ALA A 498 -8.05 -22.14 16.63
CA ALA A 498 -7.78 -23.45 17.21
C ALA A 498 -8.90 -24.48 16.96
N ARG A 499 -10.00 -24.08 16.27
CA ARG A 499 -11.14 -24.96 15.96
C ARG A 499 -10.76 -26.12 15.00
N PRO A 500 -11.46 -27.24 14.96
CA PRO A 500 -11.27 -28.27 13.92
C PRO A 500 -11.54 -27.72 12.50
N LEU A 501 -10.92 -28.31 11.48
CA LEU A 501 -10.99 -27.82 10.08
C LEU A 501 -12.42 -27.79 9.55
N GLU A 502 -13.27 -28.77 9.88
CA GLU A 502 -14.69 -28.77 9.45
C GLU A 502 -15.47 -27.53 9.94
N LYS A 503 -14.94 -26.85 10.98
CA LYS A 503 -15.50 -25.62 11.55
C LYS A 503 -14.77 -24.35 11.11
N ARG A 504 -13.66 -24.45 10.36
CA ARG A 504 -12.91 -23.32 9.79
C ARG A 504 -13.22 -23.19 8.30
N LYS A 505 -14.24 -22.38 7.98
CA LYS A 505 -14.66 -22.12 6.59
C LYS A 505 -13.81 -21.06 5.88
N THR A 506 -12.87 -20.40 6.57
CA THR A 506 -12.08 -19.27 6.06
C THR A 506 -10.73 -19.24 6.75
N LEU A 507 -9.64 -19.10 5.99
CA LEU A 507 -8.30 -18.89 6.52
C LEU A 507 -8.12 -17.37 6.75
N PHE A 508 -7.82 -16.98 7.99
CA PHE A 508 -7.51 -15.59 8.32
C PHE A 508 -6.00 -15.45 8.51
N LEU A 509 -5.34 -14.57 7.75
CA LEU A 509 -4.00 -14.11 8.14
C LEU A 509 -4.11 -13.27 9.41
N LEU A 510 -3.21 -13.48 10.37
CA LEU A 510 -3.00 -12.58 11.50
C LEU A 510 -1.52 -12.20 11.51
N GLN A 511 -1.22 -10.92 11.39
CA GLN A 511 0.10 -10.38 11.74
C GLN A 511 -0.08 -9.36 12.88
N TRP A 512 0.45 -9.69 14.05
CA TRP A 512 0.53 -8.79 15.20
C TRP A 512 1.99 -8.35 15.40
N LYS A 513 2.20 -7.05 15.60
CA LYS A 513 3.45 -6.52 16.17
C LYS A 513 3.16 -6.19 17.63
N SER A 514 3.51 -7.09 18.56
CA SER A 514 3.51 -6.73 19.98
C SER A 514 4.67 -5.79 20.23
N ARG A 515 4.42 -4.71 20.98
CA ARG A 515 5.48 -3.93 21.62
C ARG A 515 6.32 -4.88 22.48
N THR A 516 7.62 -4.96 22.20
CA THR A 516 8.62 -5.49 23.13
C THR A 516 9.81 -4.54 23.19
N GLY A 517 9.84 -3.71 24.24
CA GLY A 517 11.00 -2.97 24.81
C GLY A 517 11.59 -1.84 23.96
N LEU A 518 11.83 -0.62 24.47
CA LEU A 518 12.00 -0.11 25.83
C LEU A 518 11.21 1.20 26.03
#